data_AF-A0A845K2Y2-F1
#
_entry.id   AF-A0A845K2Y2-F1
#
_cell.length_a   1.000
_cell.length_b   1.000
_cell.length_c   1.000
_cell.angle_alpha   90.00
_cell.angle_beta   90.00
_cell.angle_gamma   90.00
#
_symmetry.space_group_name_H-M   'P 1'
#
loop_
_entity.id
_entity.type
_entity.pdbx_description
1 polymer ?
#
loop_
_entity_poly.entity_id
_entity_poly.type
_entity_poly.pdbx_seq_one_letter_code
_entity_poly.pdbx_strand_id
1 'polypeptide(L)'
;DILTLVFIIGILSRLGFEKSNCLIYFWSPLIIKETFNSTHLDIIGISLLTGSIYFLLCHRHKLASLFLAFGFLGKLYPVILLPLYLKACHEKVKQVRSKTWSTLLGNTSLFIGVVILGYLPFMGIGLQMFEGLKAFTLYWQSNDSIFAILAYIFKTVLGKLANETILSNPLPIFLSKVTVALTLIGVLIRLLFKDTSLLEQPVEFVRGLFWIMALVFLLSPVQNPWYLCWVVPFLCVFPARSWITLTGLVGLYYLDFYFDYQERQEFTPWIPWVEYLPFYILLALEFRKNQNQPAEQIASKT
;
A
#
# COMPACT_ATOMS: atom_id res chain seq x y z
N ASP A 1 -14.41 -0.43 -10.25
CA ASP A 1 -15.16 0.19 -9.13
C ASP A 1 -16.25 -0.65 -8.50
N ILE A 2 -17.29 -1.10 -9.22
CA ILE A 2 -18.42 -1.83 -8.60
C ILE A 2 -17.96 -3.07 -7.82
N LEU A 3 -17.04 -3.85 -8.40
CA LEU A 3 -16.48 -5.03 -7.73
C LEU A 3 -15.74 -4.66 -6.43
N THR A 4 -14.91 -3.60 -6.45
CA THR A 4 -14.26 -3.07 -5.24
C THR A 4 -15.29 -2.71 -4.18
N LEU A 5 -16.36 -1.99 -4.56
CA LEU A 5 -17.41 -1.56 -3.64
C LEU A 5 -18.11 -2.75 -2.98
N VAL A 6 -18.43 -3.80 -3.75
CA VAL A 6 -19.03 -5.04 -3.22
C VAL A 6 -18.11 -5.68 -2.18
N PHE A 7 -16.81 -5.76 -2.45
CA PHE A 7 -15.86 -6.31 -1.49
C PHE A 7 -15.67 -5.42 -0.27
N ILE A 8 -15.66 -4.09 -0.41
CA ILE A 8 -15.63 -3.15 0.73
C ILE A 8 -16.84 -3.38 1.63
N ILE A 9 -18.05 -3.44 1.07
CA ILE A 9 -19.28 -3.69 1.85
C ILE A 9 -19.19 -5.06 2.55
N GLY A 10 -18.66 -6.07 1.87
CA GLY A 10 -18.40 -7.39 2.45
C GLY A 10 -17.41 -7.34 3.61
N ILE A 11 -16.30 -6.60 3.49
CA ILE A 11 -15.31 -6.39 4.54
C ILE A 11 -15.93 -5.70 5.74
N LEU A 12 -16.65 -4.59 5.53
CA LEU A 12 -17.33 -3.84 6.60
C LEU A 12 -18.31 -4.74 7.35
N SER A 13 -19.13 -5.51 6.62
CA SER A 13 -20.08 -6.46 7.21
C SER A 13 -19.40 -7.57 8.00
N ARG A 14 -18.21 -8.02 7.58
CA ARG A 14 -17.44 -9.06 8.29
C ARG A 14 -16.79 -8.55 9.56
N LEU A 15 -16.41 -7.27 9.57
CA LEU A 15 -15.78 -6.61 10.72
C LEU A 15 -16.80 -5.99 11.69
N GLY A 16 -18.10 -6.01 11.35
CA GLY A 16 -19.16 -5.44 12.18
C GLY A 16 -19.29 -3.92 12.07
N PHE A 17 -18.69 -3.29 11.05
CA PHE A 17 -18.78 -1.85 10.82
C PHE A 17 -19.97 -1.47 9.96
N GLU A 18 -20.40 -0.20 10.07
CA GLU A 18 -21.46 0.35 9.25
C GLU A 18 -21.08 0.34 7.76
N LYS A 19 -22.01 -0.14 6.92
CA LYS A 19 -21.80 -0.24 5.47
C LYS A 19 -21.74 1.14 4.79
N SER A 20 -22.34 2.16 5.41
CA SER A 20 -22.30 3.57 4.99
C SER A 20 -20.88 4.10 4.84
N ASN A 21 -19.91 3.55 5.57
CA ASN A 21 -18.50 3.93 5.44
C ASN A 21 -17.92 3.67 4.05
N CYS A 22 -18.55 2.81 3.23
CA CYS A 22 -18.15 2.62 1.82
C CYS A 22 -18.26 3.91 0.99
N LEU A 23 -19.05 4.89 1.45
CA LEU A 23 -19.15 6.22 0.84
C LEU A 23 -17.80 6.96 0.84
N ILE A 24 -16.89 6.66 1.77
CA ILE A 24 -15.53 7.24 1.77
C ILE A 24 -14.79 6.86 0.49
N TYR A 25 -14.93 5.61 0.03
CA TYR A 25 -14.38 5.18 -1.25
C TYR A 25 -15.17 5.76 -2.42
N PHE A 26 -16.50 5.60 -2.41
CA PHE A 26 -17.35 5.93 -3.55
C PHE A 26 -17.40 7.43 -3.86
N TRP A 27 -17.32 8.29 -2.83
CA TRP A 27 -17.28 9.75 -2.96
C TRP A 27 -15.87 10.34 -2.85
N SER A 28 -14.83 9.51 -2.84
CA SER A 28 -13.46 10.02 -2.85
C SER A 28 -13.21 10.76 -4.16
N PRO A 29 -12.88 12.06 -4.14
CA PRO A 29 -12.58 12.81 -5.37
C PRO A 29 -11.40 12.20 -6.11
N LEU A 30 -10.44 11.63 -5.37
CA LEU A 30 -9.32 10.89 -5.92
C LEU A 30 -9.77 9.66 -6.71
N ILE A 31 -10.64 8.82 -6.15
CA ILE A 31 -11.13 7.62 -6.86
C ILE A 31 -11.88 8.04 -8.13
N ILE A 32 -12.75 9.04 -8.02
CA ILE A 32 -13.51 9.55 -9.18
C ILE A 32 -12.56 10.05 -10.28
N LYS A 33 -11.56 10.86 -9.92
CA LYS A 33 -10.63 11.44 -10.89
C LYS A 33 -9.71 10.38 -11.50
N GLU A 34 -9.15 9.48 -10.70
CA GLU A 34 -8.19 8.49 -11.20
C GLU A 34 -8.87 7.36 -11.99
N THR A 35 -10.00 6.83 -11.51
CA THR A 35 -10.60 5.63 -12.11
C THR A 35 -11.64 5.97 -13.17
N PHE A 36 -12.59 6.86 -12.90
CA PHE A 36 -13.67 7.18 -13.83
C PHE A 36 -13.27 8.19 -14.89
N ASN A 37 -12.54 9.24 -14.51
CA ASN A 37 -12.12 10.27 -15.45
C ASN A 37 -10.85 9.89 -16.21
N SER A 38 -9.80 9.46 -15.49
CA SER A 38 -8.49 9.18 -16.09
C SER A 38 -8.28 7.71 -16.50
N THR A 39 -9.22 6.81 -16.19
CA THR A 39 -9.16 5.39 -16.57
C THR A 39 -7.87 4.68 -16.12
N HIS A 40 -7.32 5.05 -14.94
CA HIS A 40 -6.16 4.37 -14.39
C HIS A 40 -6.47 2.90 -14.09
N LEU A 41 -5.68 2.01 -14.69
CA LEU A 41 -5.85 0.55 -14.58
C LEU A 41 -5.56 0.00 -13.20
N ASP A 42 -4.97 0.80 -12.30
CA ASP A 42 -4.76 0.49 -10.89
C ASP A 42 -6.04 -0.04 -10.21
N ILE A 43 -7.22 0.40 -10.65
CA ILE A 43 -8.51 -0.10 -10.14
C ILE A 43 -8.69 -1.63 -10.24
N ILE A 44 -8.11 -2.28 -11.26
CA ILE A 44 -8.18 -3.74 -11.40
C ILE A 44 -7.42 -4.39 -10.24
N GLY A 45 -6.20 -3.92 -9.99
CA GLY A 45 -5.36 -4.37 -8.88
C GLY A 45 -5.99 -4.08 -7.52
N ILE A 46 -6.57 -2.89 -7.34
CA ILE A 46 -7.31 -2.50 -6.12
C ILE A 46 -8.50 -3.42 -5.87
N SER A 47 -9.27 -3.74 -6.91
CA SER A 47 -10.42 -4.66 -6.83
C SER A 47 -9.98 -6.05 -6.37
N LEU A 48 -8.89 -6.56 -6.94
CA LEU A 48 -8.32 -7.86 -6.63
C LEU A 48 -7.73 -7.91 -5.22
N LEU A 49 -7.00 -6.88 -4.80
CA LEU A 49 -6.50 -6.77 -3.42
C LEU A 49 -7.65 -6.70 -2.40
N THR A 50 -8.68 -5.91 -2.69
CA THR A 50 -9.84 -5.79 -1.79
C THR A 50 -10.60 -7.12 -1.70
N GLY A 51 -10.80 -7.81 -2.83
CA GLY A 51 -11.39 -9.16 -2.84
C GLY A 51 -10.52 -10.17 -2.11
N SER A 52 -9.20 -10.06 -2.23
CA SER A 52 -8.23 -10.89 -1.50
C SER A 52 -8.41 -10.75 0.01
N ILE A 53 -8.53 -9.52 0.52
CA ILE A 53 -8.76 -9.23 1.95
C ILE A 53 -10.14 -9.75 2.39
N TYR A 54 -11.18 -9.56 1.59
CA TYR A 54 -12.51 -10.10 1.87
C TYR A 54 -12.48 -11.63 2.02
N PHE A 55 -11.84 -12.35 1.10
CA PHE A 55 -11.72 -13.81 1.20
C PHE A 55 -10.84 -14.25 2.36
N LEU A 56 -9.82 -13.46 2.72
CA LEU A 56 -9.00 -13.70 3.90
C LEU A 56 -9.85 -13.63 5.17
N LEU A 57 -10.67 -12.59 5.33
CA LEU A 57 -11.63 -12.44 6.45
C LEU A 57 -12.70 -13.54 6.47
N CYS A 58 -13.07 -14.08 5.30
CA CYS A 58 -13.94 -15.25 5.20
C CYS A 58 -13.22 -16.58 5.48
N HIS A 59 -11.94 -16.56 5.86
CA HIS A 59 -11.06 -17.73 6.02
C HIS A 59 -10.97 -18.64 4.79
N ARG A 60 -11.25 -18.11 3.59
CA ARG A 60 -11.12 -18.80 2.31
C ARG A 60 -9.72 -18.58 1.74
N HIS A 61 -8.70 -19.12 2.42
CA HIS A 61 -7.29 -18.82 2.15
C HIS A 61 -6.84 -19.08 0.71
N LYS A 62 -7.36 -20.12 0.03
CA LYS A 62 -7.06 -20.37 -1.40
C LYS A 62 -7.50 -19.22 -2.31
N LEU A 63 -8.74 -18.72 -2.13
CA LEU A 63 -9.26 -17.59 -2.90
C LEU A 63 -8.53 -16.29 -2.53
N ALA A 64 -8.19 -16.12 -1.24
CA ALA A 64 -7.41 -14.99 -0.77
C ALA A 64 -6.04 -14.93 -1.47
N SER A 65 -5.30 -16.05 -1.52
CA SER A 65 -4.02 -16.18 -2.22
C SER A 65 -4.15 -16.01 -3.74
N LEU A 66 -5.21 -16.56 -4.35
CA LEU A 66 -5.49 -16.40 -5.78
C LEU A 66 -5.67 -14.92 -6.16
N PHE A 67 -6.53 -14.22 -5.43
CA PHE A 67 -6.79 -12.80 -5.66
C PHE A 67 -5.57 -11.93 -5.35
N LEU A 68 -4.76 -12.30 -4.35
CA LEU A 68 -3.50 -11.61 -4.06
C LEU A 68 -2.51 -11.76 -5.21
N ALA A 69 -2.42 -12.95 -5.82
CA ALA A 69 -1.56 -13.21 -6.96
C ALA A 69 -1.97 -12.40 -8.19
N PHE A 70 -3.28 -12.31 -8.48
CA PHE A 70 -3.77 -11.44 -9.55
C PHE A 70 -3.53 -9.96 -9.25
N GLY A 71 -3.70 -9.53 -8.00
CA GLY A 71 -3.34 -8.17 -7.57
C GLY A 71 -1.86 -7.87 -7.79
N PHE A 72 -0.98 -8.83 -7.47
CA PHE A 72 0.46 -8.77 -7.73
C PHE A 72 0.79 -8.65 -9.22
N LEU A 73 0.10 -9.40 -10.08
CA LEU A 73 0.28 -9.30 -11.53
C LEU A 73 -0.17 -7.93 -12.08
N GLY A 74 -1.15 -7.29 -11.45
CA GLY A 74 -1.53 -5.91 -11.78
C GLY A 74 -0.51 -4.87 -11.31
N LYS A 75 0.06 -5.05 -10.12
CA LYS A 75 1.09 -4.19 -9.53
C LYS A 75 1.91 -4.96 -8.51
N LEU A 76 3.21 -4.72 -8.38
CA LEU A 76 4.09 -5.61 -7.62
C LEU A 76 3.93 -5.56 -6.08
N TYR A 77 3.52 -4.44 -5.51
CA TYR A 77 3.60 -4.28 -4.04
C TYR A 77 2.61 -5.11 -3.18
N PRO A 78 1.45 -5.63 -3.65
CA PRO A 78 0.60 -6.51 -2.84
C PRO A 78 1.33 -7.76 -2.33
N VAL A 79 2.43 -8.17 -2.98
CA VAL A 79 3.27 -9.30 -2.52
C VAL A 79 3.76 -9.13 -1.08
N ILE A 80 3.93 -7.89 -0.61
CA ILE A 80 4.38 -7.60 0.75
C ILE A 80 3.41 -8.16 1.82
N LEU A 81 2.16 -8.39 1.46
CA LEU A 81 1.13 -8.93 2.35
C LEU A 81 1.15 -10.46 2.41
N LEU A 82 1.80 -11.16 1.46
CA LEU A 82 1.78 -12.62 1.39
C LEU A 82 2.21 -13.30 2.70
N PRO A 83 3.28 -12.87 3.39
CA PRO A 83 3.67 -13.49 4.67
C PRO A 83 2.58 -13.37 5.75
N LEU A 84 1.82 -12.27 5.78
CA LEU A 84 0.71 -12.09 6.72
C LEU A 84 -0.46 -13.02 6.37
N TYR A 85 -0.74 -13.24 5.08
CA TYR A 85 -1.75 -14.20 4.63
C TYR A 85 -1.38 -15.64 5.03
N LEU A 86 -0.10 -15.98 4.91
CA LEU A 86 0.44 -17.26 5.34
C LEU A 86 0.36 -17.44 6.87
N LYS A 87 0.65 -16.39 7.65
CA LYS A 87 0.43 -16.37 9.11
C LYS A 87 -1.03 -16.66 9.46
N ALA A 88 -1.97 -15.92 8.86
CA ALA A 88 -3.40 -16.12 9.11
C ALA A 88 -3.88 -17.54 8.73
N CYS A 89 -3.37 -18.09 7.63
CA CYS A 89 -3.65 -19.47 7.24
C CYS A 89 -3.08 -20.47 8.25
N HIS A 90 -1.85 -20.26 8.72
CA HIS A 90 -1.20 -21.13 9.70
C HIS A 90 -2.01 -21.19 11.01
N GLU A 91 -2.43 -20.04 11.53
CA GLU A 91 -3.25 -19.95 12.75
C GLU A 91 -4.56 -20.73 12.60
N LYS A 92 -5.27 -20.56 11.48
CA LYS A 92 -6.53 -21.28 11.21
C LYS A 92 -6.31 -22.79 11.16
N VAL A 93 -5.27 -23.25 10.47
CA VAL A 93 -5.01 -24.69 10.32
C VAL A 93 -4.58 -25.32 11.65
N LYS A 94 -3.80 -24.60 12.47
CA LYS A 94 -3.42 -25.02 13.82
C LYS A 94 -4.64 -25.20 14.71
N GLN A 95 -5.61 -24.28 14.65
CA GLN A 95 -6.88 -24.37 15.39
C GLN A 95 -7.70 -25.61 14.98
N VAL A 96 -7.74 -25.92 13.68
CA VAL A 96 -8.52 -27.05 13.11
C VAL A 96 -7.77 -28.39 13.20
N ARG A 97 -6.54 -28.43 13.73
CA ARG A 97 -5.67 -29.63 13.84
C ARG A 97 -5.48 -30.38 12.52
N SER A 98 -5.43 -29.67 11.39
CA SER A 98 -5.19 -30.26 10.07
C SER A 98 -3.69 -30.25 9.71
N LYS A 99 -3.30 -30.85 8.57
CA LYS A 99 -1.93 -30.88 8.05
C LYS A 99 -1.45 -29.47 7.68
N THR A 100 -0.87 -28.76 8.65
CA THR A 100 -0.40 -27.36 8.56
C THR A 100 0.49 -27.10 7.35
N TRP A 101 1.54 -27.91 7.17
CA TRP A 101 2.53 -27.69 6.12
C TRP A 101 1.98 -27.89 4.71
N SER A 102 1.07 -28.86 4.52
CA SER A 102 0.49 -29.13 3.19
C SER A 102 -0.44 -27.99 2.73
N THR A 103 -1.22 -27.41 3.65
CA THR A 103 -2.12 -26.29 3.32
C THR A 103 -1.32 -25.01 3.02
N LEU A 104 -0.28 -24.75 3.82
CA LEU A 104 0.59 -23.60 3.62
C LEU A 104 1.33 -23.68 2.29
N LEU A 105 1.95 -24.84 2.01
CA LEU A 105 2.63 -25.10 0.74
C LEU A 105 1.65 -24.99 -0.43
N GLY A 106 0.43 -25.52 -0.30
CA GLY A 106 -0.60 -25.42 -1.33
C GLY A 106 -0.97 -23.97 -1.67
N ASN A 107 -1.13 -23.09 -0.69
CA ASN A 107 -1.46 -21.68 -0.94
C ASN A 107 -0.27 -20.92 -1.55
N THR A 108 0.96 -21.18 -1.09
CA THR A 108 2.17 -20.59 -1.66
C THR A 108 2.39 -21.07 -3.09
N SER A 109 2.27 -22.37 -3.36
CA SER A 109 2.35 -22.95 -4.70
C SER A 109 1.26 -22.42 -5.63
N LEU A 110 0.04 -22.19 -5.11
CA LEU A 110 -1.03 -21.57 -5.89
C LEU A 110 -0.68 -20.13 -6.27
N PHE A 111 -0.18 -19.33 -5.32
CA PHE A 111 0.27 -17.96 -5.61
C PHE A 111 1.36 -17.95 -6.69
N ILE A 112 2.42 -18.74 -6.50
CA ILE A 112 3.54 -18.85 -7.43
C ILE A 112 3.07 -19.37 -8.80
N GLY A 113 2.21 -20.38 -8.83
CA GLY A 113 1.66 -20.96 -10.05
C GLY A 113 0.88 -19.95 -10.88
N VAL A 114 0.03 -19.13 -10.24
CA VAL A 114 -0.70 -18.05 -10.92
C VAL A 114 0.25 -17.02 -11.50
N VAL A 115 1.31 -16.64 -10.76
CA VAL A 115 2.33 -15.70 -11.23
C VAL A 115 3.08 -16.26 -12.45
N ILE A 116 3.54 -17.51 -12.38
CA ILE A 116 4.22 -18.17 -13.49
C ILE A 116 3.30 -18.25 -14.72
N LEU A 117 2.04 -18.64 -14.54
CA LEU A 117 1.06 -18.70 -15.64
C LEU A 117 0.80 -17.32 -16.25
N GLY A 118 0.76 -16.26 -15.44
CA GLY A 118 0.60 -14.89 -15.92
C GLY A 118 1.77 -14.40 -16.77
N TYR A 119 2.99 -14.87 -16.47
CA TYR A 119 4.19 -14.56 -17.24
C TYR A 119 4.46 -15.53 -18.40
N LEU A 120 3.77 -16.68 -18.46
CA LEU A 120 3.93 -17.70 -19.50
C LEU A 120 3.85 -17.14 -20.94
N PRO A 121 2.90 -16.25 -21.29
CA PRO A 121 2.82 -15.69 -22.64
C PRO A 121 4.04 -14.86 -23.05
N PHE A 122 4.82 -14.38 -22.08
CA PHE A 122 5.98 -13.50 -22.30
C PHE A 122 7.32 -14.25 -22.23
N MET A 123 7.32 -15.58 -22.03
CA MET A 123 8.55 -16.36 -21.88
C MET A 123 9.52 -16.21 -23.06
N GLY A 124 9.02 -16.03 -24.28
CA GLY A 124 9.84 -15.83 -25.48
C GLY A 124 10.67 -14.54 -25.47
N ILE A 125 10.25 -13.53 -24.71
CA ILE A 125 10.95 -12.24 -24.57
C ILE A 125 12.12 -12.35 -23.56
N GLY A 126 12.09 -13.35 -22.69
CA GLY A 126 13.11 -13.55 -21.65
C GLY A 126 13.19 -12.38 -20.67
N LEU A 127 14.39 -12.07 -20.18
CA LEU A 127 14.59 -11.05 -19.14
C LEU A 127 14.30 -9.60 -19.59
N GLN A 128 14.19 -9.35 -20.90
CA GLN A 128 13.93 -8.01 -21.44
C GLN A 128 12.58 -7.45 -20.97
N MET A 129 11.61 -8.31 -20.62
CA MET A 129 10.33 -7.89 -20.05
C MET A 129 10.48 -7.09 -18.74
N PHE A 130 11.61 -7.23 -18.03
CA PHE A 130 11.89 -6.52 -16.78
C PHE A 130 12.66 -5.21 -16.97
N GLU A 131 13.04 -4.84 -18.20
CA GLU A 131 13.77 -3.57 -18.44
C GLU A 131 12.93 -2.35 -18.04
N GLY A 132 11.60 -2.40 -18.20
CA GLY A 132 10.71 -1.34 -17.69
C GLY A 132 10.75 -1.20 -16.16
N LEU A 133 10.80 -2.32 -15.44
CA LEU A 133 10.93 -2.33 -13.98
C LEU A 133 12.30 -1.81 -13.53
N LYS A 134 13.35 -2.16 -14.27
CA LYS A 134 14.70 -1.65 -14.05
C LYS A 134 14.75 -0.14 -14.30
N ALA A 135 14.19 0.35 -15.40
CA ALA A 135 14.12 1.79 -15.69
C ALA A 135 13.33 2.56 -14.61
N PHE A 136 12.19 2.02 -14.18
CA PHE A 136 11.42 2.56 -13.05
C PHE A 136 12.27 2.63 -11.78
N THR A 137 13.00 1.56 -11.47
CA THR A 137 13.86 1.51 -10.28
C THR A 137 15.04 2.45 -10.39
N LEU A 138 15.59 2.71 -11.57
CA LEU A 138 16.79 3.55 -11.73
C LEU A 138 16.47 5.05 -11.78
N TYR A 139 15.44 5.43 -12.52
CA TYR A 139 15.27 6.84 -12.94
C TYR A 139 14.04 7.52 -12.35
N TRP A 140 13.06 6.77 -11.86
CA TRP A 140 11.79 7.38 -11.48
C TRP A 140 11.83 7.88 -10.04
N GLN A 141 11.73 9.18 -9.91
CA GLN A 141 11.46 9.88 -8.66
C GLN A 141 10.48 11.02 -8.97
N SER A 142 9.33 11.05 -8.32
CA SER A 142 8.31 12.08 -8.57
C SER A 142 7.33 12.19 -7.41
N ASN A 143 7.00 13.43 -7.05
CA ASN A 143 6.05 13.81 -6.01
C ASN A 143 6.29 13.13 -4.65
N ASP A 144 7.54 12.79 -4.34
CA ASP A 144 7.87 11.99 -3.17
C ASP A 144 7.94 12.81 -1.88
N SER A 145 7.59 12.16 -0.76
CA SER A 145 7.55 12.80 0.55
C SER A 145 8.74 12.39 1.42
N ILE A 146 8.64 11.30 2.17
CA ILE A 146 9.71 10.83 3.08
C ILE A 146 10.96 10.48 2.30
N PHE A 147 10.82 9.93 1.09
CA PHE A 147 11.96 9.54 0.26
C PHE A 147 12.84 10.75 -0.10
N ALA A 148 12.25 11.89 -0.49
CA ALA A 148 12.98 13.11 -0.79
C ALA A 148 13.79 13.62 0.42
N ILE A 149 13.20 13.55 1.62
CA ILE A 149 13.88 13.92 2.86
C ILE A 149 15.07 12.98 3.13
N LEU A 150 14.90 11.66 2.97
CA LEU A 150 15.99 10.69 3.12
C LEU A 150 17.12 10.96 2.12
N ALA A 151 16.78 11.19 0.84
CA ALA A 151 17.75 11.49 -0.20
C ALA A 151 18.53 12.77 0.12
N TYR A 152 17.85 13.81 0.61
CA TYR A 152 18.48 15.06 1.06
C TYR A 152 19.43 14.85 2.25
N ILE A 153 18.99 14.11 3.27
CA ILE A 153 19.82 13.80 4.44
C ILE A 153 21.08 13.04 4.02
N PHE A 154 20.95 11.96 3.24
CA PHE A 154 22.11 11.19 2.78
C PHE A 154 23.04 12.02 1.90
N LYS A 155 22.51 12.86 1.01
CA LYS A 155 23.31 13.78 0.19
C LYS A 155 24.13 14.73 1.07
N THR A 156 23.50 15.29 2.12
CA THR A 156 24.13 16.23 3.04
C THR A 156 25.23 15.55 3.86
N VAL A 157 24.95 14.35 4.38
CA VAL A 157 25.88 13.59 5.24
C VAL A 157 27.08 13.07 4.46
N LEU A 158 26.89 12.59 3.22
CA LEU A 158 27.99 12.05 2.41
C LEU A 158 28.90 13.13 1.80
N GLY A 159 28.41 14.36 1.64
CA GLY A 159 29.17 15.47 1.06
C GLY A 159 29.80 15.09 -0.29
N LYS A 160 31.13 15.01 -0.34
CA LYS A 160 31.88 14.68 -1.57
C LYS A 160 31.60 13.27 -2.10
N LEU A 161 31.26 12.31 -1.23
CA LEU A 161 30.97 10.93 -1.63
C LEU A 161 29.59 10.79 -2.29
N ALA A 162 28.76 11.84 -2.28
CA ALA A 162 27.42 11.80 -2.87
C ALA A 162 27.42 11.58 -4.40
N ASN A 163 28.54 11.89 -5.06
CA ASN A 163 28.71 11.70 -6.50
C ASN A 163 29.07 10.26 -6.90
N GLU A 164 29.42 9.41 -5.92
CA GLU A 164 29.69 8.00 -6.19
C GLU A 164 28.41 7.29 -6.64
N THR A 165 28.55 6.35 -7.56
CA THR A 165 27.42 5.59 -8.10
C THR A 165 27.55 4.12 -7.73
N ILE A 166 26.49 3.55 -7.15
CA ILE A 166 26.38 2.12 -6.86
C ILE A 166 25.18 1.58 -7.62
N LEU A 167 25.36 0.49 -8.36
CA LEU A 167 24.28 -0.17 -9.10
C LEU A 167 23.51 0.81 -10.04
N SER A 168 24.24 1.70 -10.70
CA SER A 168 23.72 2.78 -11.57
C SER A 168 22.83 3.82 -10.88
N ASN A 169 22.85 3.90 -9.54
CA ASN A 169 22.17 4.93 -8.76
C ASN A 169 23.19 5.84 -8.07
N PRO A 170 22.93 7.15 -7.94
CA PRO A 170 23.68 8.00 -7.02
C PRO A 170 23.61 7.43 -5.60
N LEU A 171 24.74 7.46 -4.87
CA LEU A 171 24.85 6.83 -3.56
C LEU A 171 23.75 7.27 -2.56
N PRO A 172 23.35 8.55 -2.46
CA PRO A 172 22.24 8.97 -1.60
C PRO A 172 20.89 8.31 -1.95
N ILE A 173 20.62 8.13 -3.24
CA ILE A 173 19.39 7.49 -3.74
C ILE A 173 19.41 5.99 -3.43
N PHE A 174 20.56 5.34 -3.65
CA PHE A 174 20.74 3.94 -3.31
C PHE A 174 20.53 3.70 -1.80
N LEU A 175 21.17 4.49 -0.94
CA LEU A 175 21.00 4.39 0.51
C LEU A 175 19.56 4.63 0.95
N SER A 176 18.88 5.61 0.35
CA SER A 176 17.44 5.86 0.61
C SER A 176 16.59 4.64 0.29
N LYS A 177 16.79 4.01 -0.87
CA LYS A 177 16.08 2.77 -1.27
C LYS A 177 16.34 1.62 -0.30
N VAL A 178 17.59 1.45 0.13
CA VAL A 178 17.96 0.43 1.13
C VAL A 178 17.28 0.71 2.46
N THR A 179 17.28 1.96 2.95
CA THR A 179 16.58 2.35 4.18
C THR A 179 15.08 2.06 4.10
N VAL A 180 14.44 2.38 2.96
CA VAL A 180 13.02 2.07 2.74
C VAL A 180 12.76 0.56 2.79
N ALA A 181 13.56 -0.23 2.07
CA ALA A 181 13.42 -1.68 2.04
C ALA A 181 13.58 -2.29 3.45
N LEU A 182 14.62 -1.90 4.19
CA LEU A 182 14.86 -2.34 5.56
C LEU A 182 13.72 -1.92 6.50
N THR A 183 13.19 -0.70 6.34
CA THR A 183 12.06 -0.22 7.13
C THR A 183 10.83 -1.09 6.90
N LEU A 184 10.47 -1.33 5.63
CA LEU A 184 9.31 -2.15 5.27
C LEU A 184 9.46 -3.60 5.73
N ILE A 185 10.65 -4.19 5.58
CA ILE A 185 10.96 -5.53 6.09
C ILE A 185 10.87 -5.56 7.62
N GLY A 186 11.42 -4.57 8.31
CA GLY A 186 11.35 -4.46 9.77
C GLY A 186 9.90 -4.36 10.28
N VAL A 187 9.06 -3.55 9.63
CA VAL A 187 7.62 -3.46 9.95
C VAL A 187 6.92 -4.79 9.67
N LEU A 188 7.18 -5.42 8.53
CA LEU A 188 6.61 -6.72 8.19
C LEU A 188 6.97 -7.80 9.23
N ILE A 189 8.24 -7.89 9.60
CA ILE A 189 8.75 -8.78 10.65
C ILE A 189 8.02 -8.49 11.97
N ARG A 190 7.92 -7.23 12.38
CA ARG A 190 7.17 -6.83 13.58
C ARG A 190 5.71 -7.29 13.53
N LEU A 191 5.02 -7.14 12.40
CA LEU A 191 3.63 -7.59 12.24
C LEU A 191 3.48 -9.12 12.26
N LEU A 192 4.48 -9.84 11.75
CA LEU A 192 4.53 -11.30 11.80
C LEU A 192 4.70 -11.81 13.23
N PHE A 193 5.56 -11.18 14.03
CA PHE A 193 5.85 -11.58 15.41
C PHE A 193 4.88 -11.00 16.45
N LYS A 194 4.11 -9.98 16.11
CA LYS A 194 3.05 -9.46 17.00
C LYS A 194 1.96 -10.52 17.19
N ASP A 195 1.48 -10.72 18.42
CA ASP A 195 0.39 -11.66 18.78
C ASP A 195 -1.01 -11.21 18.32
N THR A 196 -1.09 -10.54 17.16
CA THR A 196 -2.36 -10.20 16.52
C THR A 196 -2.75 -11.35 15.60
N SER A 197 -3.79 -12.10 16.00
CA SER A 197 -4.39 -13.16 15.20
C SER A 197 -5.58 -12.64 14.40
N LEU A 198 -5.72 -13.11 13.15
CA LEU A 198 -6.91 -12.82 12.33
C LEU A 198 -8.19 -13.40 12.95
N LEU A 199 -8.09 -14.51 13.70
CA LEU A 199 -9.23 -15.22 14.26
C LEU A 199 -9.84 -14.49 15.45
N GLU A 200 -8.98 -13.92 16.30
CA GLU A 200 -9.38 -13.27 17.55
C GLU A 200 -9.49 -11.75 17.38
N GLN A 201 -8.60 -11.15 16.58
CA GLN A 201 -8.47 -9.71 16.42
C GLN A 201 -8.47 -9.29 14.94
N PRO A 202 -9.55 -9.59 14.18
CA PRO A 202 -9.58 -9.35 12.73
C PRO A 202 -9.40 -7.86 12.36
N VAL A 203 -9.96 -6.94 13.15
CA VAL A 203 -9.81 -5.50 12.93
C VAL A 203 -8.36 -5.06 13.04
N GLU A 204 -7.66 -5.46 14.11
CA GLU A 204 -6.24 -5.12 14.29
C GLU A 204 -5.33 -5.79 13.27
N PHE A 205 -5.68 -7.00 12.81
CA PHE A 205 -4.98 -7.66 11.72
C PHE A 205 -5.09 -6.85 10.43
N VAL A 206 -6.30 -6.43 10.05
CA VAL A 206 -6.54 -5.58 8.86
C VAL A 206 -5.89 -4.21 9.01
N ARG A 207 -5.82 -3.66 10.24
CA ARG A 207 -5.06 -2.43 10.53
C ARG A 207 -3.57 -2.60 10.23
N GLY A 208 -3.00 -3.78 10.48
CA GLY A 208 -1.64 -4.13 10.08
C GLY A 208 -1.45 -4.09 8.55
N LEU A 209 -2.40 -4.65 7.79
CA LEU A 209 -2.40 -4.59 6.32
C LEU A 209 -2.50 -3.15 5.82
N PHE A 210 -3.35 -2.33 6.43
CA PHE A 210 -3.46 -0.90 6.13
C PHE A 210 -2.12 -0.19 6.31
N TRP A 211 -1.48 -0.33 7.48
CA TRP A 211 -0.25 0.41 7.77
C TRP A 211 0.92 0.01 6.89
N ILE A 212 1.09 -1.27 6.56
CA ILE A 212 2.18 -1.68 5.66
C ILE A 212 1.94 -1.17 4.23
N MET A 213 0.70 -1.17 3.74
CA MET A 213 0.35 -0.60 2.43
C MET A 213 0.51 0.93 2.41
N ALA A 214 0.10 1.61 3.48
CA ALA A 214 0.31 3.03 3.69
C ALA A 214 1.80 3.40 3.67
N LEU A 215 2.66 2.61 4.34
CA LEU A 215 4.11 2.83 4.33
C LEU A 215 4.73 2.57 2.97
N VAL A 216 4.25 1.58 2.20
CA VAL A 216 4.69 1.39 0.81
C VAL A 216 4.47 2.67 0.01
N PHE A 217 3.33 3.35 0.17
CA PHE A 217 3.07 4.63 -0.48
C PHE A 217 3.98 5.74 0.05
N LEU A 218 3.99 6.01 1.36
CA LEU A 218 4.71 7.15 1.95
C LEU A 218 6.23 7.08 1.80
N LEU A 219 6.79 5.86 1.72
CA LEU A 219 8.22 5.64 1.55
C LEU A 219 8.63 5.47 0.07
N SER A 220 7.66 5.42 -0.85
CA SER A 220 7.96 5.27 -2.28
C SER A 220 8.67 6.51 -2.82
N PRO A 221 9.67 6.36 -3.72
CA PRO A 221 10.25 7.48 -4.48
C PRO A 221 9.29 8.04 -5.54
N VAL A 222 8.18 7.36 -5.79
CA VAL A 222 7.15 7.80 -6.74
C VAL A 222 5.80 7.75 -6.04
N GLN A 223 5.20 8.90 -5.79
CA GLN A 223 3.92 9.03 -5.07
C GLN A 223 2.88 9.71 -5.94
N ASN A 224 2.65 9.12 -7.12
CA ASN A 224 1.61 9.57 -8.02
C ASN A 224 0.22 9.33 -7.38
N PRO A 225 -0.77 10.19 -7.65
CA PRO A 225 -2.08 10.15 -6.99
C PRO A 225 -2.79 8.78 -7.05
N TRP A 226 -2.70 8.09 -8.19
CA TRP A 226 -3.30 6.76 -8.38
C TRP A 226 -2.68 5.67 -7.50
N TYR A 227 -1.49 5.86 -6.92
CA TYR A 227 -0.93 4.92 -5.94
C TYR A 227 -1.58 5.05 -4.56
N LEU A 228 -2.03 6.25 -4.18
CA LEU A 228 -2.78 6.43 -2.94
C LEU A 228 -4.16 5.75 -3.00
N CYS A 229 -4.73 5.54 -4.20
CA CYS A 229 -5.99 4.84 -4.39
C CYS A 229 -6.00 3.43 -3.77
N TRP A 230 -4.85 2.77 -3.66
CA TRP A 230 -4.73 1.44 -3.04
C TRP A 230 -4.89 1.45 -1.53
N VAL A 231 -4.76 2.62 -0.89
CA VAL A 231 -4.99 2.82 0.54
C VAL A 231 -6.47 3.16 0.82
N VAL A 232 -7.18 3.76 -0.13
CA VAL A 232 -8.56 4.27 0.06
C VAL A 232 -9.57 3.20 0.55
N PRO A 233 -9.56 1.94 0.06
CA PRO A 233 -10.47 0.91 0.60
C PRO A 233 -10.31 0.69 2.10
N PHE A 234 -9.10 0.82 2.64
CA PHE A 234 -8.85 0.71 4.07
C PHE A 234 -9.44 1.88 4.87
N LEU A 235 -9.57 3.07 4.27
CA LEU A 235 -10.17 4.24 4.91
C LEU A 235 -11.67 4.07 5.17
N CYS A 236 -12.33 3.12 4.49
CA CYS A 236 -13.69 2.72 4.83
C CYS A 236 -13.75 1.98 6.17
N VAL A 237 -12.68 1.28 6.55
CA VAL A 237 -12.57 0.57 7.84
C VAL A 237 -11.97 1.49 8.91
N PHE A 238 -10.96 2.28 8.53
CA PHE A 238 -10.22 3.19 9.41
C PHE A 238 -10.29 4.62 8.86
N PRO A 239 -11.36 5.38 9.14
CA PRO A 239 -11.57 6.73 8.60
C PRO A 239 -10.66 7.77 9.26
N ALA A 240 -9.35 7.65 9.05
CA ALA A 240 -8.35 8.59 9.54
C ALA A 240 -8.45 9.90 8.78
N ARG A 241 -8.60 11.01 9.50
CA ARG A 241 -8.82 12.35 8.92
C ARG A 241 -7.59 12.81 8.15
N SER A 242 -6.40 12.50 8.67
CA SER A 242 -5.13 12.73 7.97
C SER A 242 -5.16 12.16 6.55
N TRP A 243 -5.43 10.85 6.43
CA TRP A 243 -5.46 10.16 5.15
C TRP A 243 -6.60 10.59 4.23
N ILE A 244 -7.80 10.85 4.77
CA ILE A 244 -8.91 11.40 3.97
C ILE A 244 -8.57 12.81 3.45
N THR A 245 -7.83 13.61 4.23
CA THR A 245 -7.36 14.92 3.75
C THR A 245 -6.35 14.75 2.62
N LEU A 246 -5.43 13.80 2.74
CA LEU A 246 -4.43 13.52 1.71
C LEU A 246 -5.06 13.07 0.38
N THR A 247 -6.18 12.33 0.38
CA THR A 247 -6.86 11.97 -0.87
C THR A 247 -7.38 13.21 -1.62
N GLY A 248 -7.78 14.26 -0.91
CA GLY A 248 -8.14 15.54 -1.53
C GLY A 248 -6.93 16.34 -1.99
N LEU A 249 -5.87 16.37 -1.17
CA LEU A 249 -4.70 17.21 -1.43
C LEU A 249 -3.80 16.67 -2.55
N VAL A 250 -3.61 15.35 -2.66
CA VAL A 250 -2.73 14.74 -3.67
C VAL A 250 -3.17 15.04 -5.11
N GLY A 251 -4.40 15.53 -5.32
CA GLY A 251 -4.85 16.02 -6.62
C GLY A 251 -4.07 17.25 -7.11
N LEU A 252 -3.40 17.99 -6.21
CA LEU A 252 -2.57 19.14 -6.55
C LEU A 252 -1.35 18.76 -7.40
N TYR A 253 -0.96 17.48 -7.43
CA TYR A 253 0.00 16.90 -8.35
C TYR A 253 -0.22 17.34 -9.79
N TYR A 254 -1.49 17.46 -10.23
CA TYR A 254 -1.79 17.85 -11.60
C TYR A 254 -1.51 19.33 -11.91
N LEU A 255 -1.27 20.17 -10.90
CA LEU A 255 -0.79 21.53 -11.10
C LEU A 255 0.62 21.54 -11.68
N ASP A 256 1.40 20.47 -11.51
CA ASP A 256 2.74 20.37 -12.10
C ASP A 256 2.69 20.51 -13.62
N PHE A 257 1.78 19.78 -14.27
CA PHE A 257 1.56 19.88 -15.72
C PHE A 257 1.05 21.27 -16.14
N TYR A 258 0.24 21.92 -15.29
CA TYR A 258 -0.23 23.27 -15.56
C TYR A 258 0.91 24.29 -15.47
N PHE A 259 1.76 24.19 -14.46
CA PHE A 259 2.92 25.07 -14.30
C PHE A 259 3.97 24.85 -15.38
N ASP A 260 4.22 23.60 -15.77
CA ASP A 260 5.08 23.27 -16.91
C ASP A 260 4.57 23.94 -18.18
N TYR A 261 3.28 23.81 -18.49
CA TYR A 261 2.65 24.45 -19.65
C TYR A 261 2.70 25.99 -19.61
N GLN A 262 2.65 26.59 -18.42
CA GLN A 262 2.73 28.04 -18.23
C GLN A 262 4.17 28.57 -18.12
N GLU A 263 5.18 27.72 -18.29
CA GLU A 263 6.59 28.05 -18.07
C GLU A 263 6.89 28.58 -16.65
N ARG A 264 6.14 28.08 -15.65
CA ARG A 264 6.22 28.47 -14.24
C ARG A 264 6.68 27.34 -13.31
N GLN A 265 7.67 26.58 -13.75
CA GLN A 265 8.20 25.42 -13.03
C GLN A 265 8.79 25.77 -11.64
N GLU A 266 9.00 27.05 -11.32
CA GLU A 266 9.40 27.50 -9.99
C GLU A 266 8.41 27.10 -8.87
N PHE A 267 7.14 26.83 -9.22
CA PHE A 267 6.13 26.40 -8.26
C PHE A 267 6.07 24.88 -8.06
N THR A 268 6.59 24.08 -8.99
CA THR A 268 6.58 22.60 -8.93
C THR A 268 7.15 22.05 -7.62
N PRO A 269 8.32 22.52 -7.11
CA PRO A 269 8.89 22.00 -5.86
C PRO A 269 8.01 22.23 -4.62
N TRP A 270 7.05 23.16 -4.68
CA TRP A 270 6.15 23.46 -3.56
C TRP A 270 4.95 22.51 -3.48
N ILE A 271 4.60 21.84 -4.59
CA ILE A 271 3.42 20.95 -4.65
C ILE A 271 3.47 19.88 -3.56
N PRO A 272 4.56 19.07 -3.41
CA PRO A 272 4.61 18.05 -2.37
C PRO A 272 4.49 18.64 -0.95
N TRP A 273 5.02 19.84 -0.71
CA TRP A 273 4.90 20.48 0.60
C TRP A 273 3.44 20.81 0.94
N VAL A 274 2.69 21.35 -0.01
CA VAL A 274 1.26 21.65 0.19
C VAL A 274 0.44 20.37 0.36
N GLU A 275 0.82 19.29 -0.32
CA GLU A 275 0.14 17.99 -0.20
C GLU A 275 0.40 17.31 1.16
N TYR A 276 1.68 17.16 1.52
CA TYR A 276 2.09 16.27 2.59
C TYR A 276 2.25 16.98 3.94
N LEU A 277 2.54 18.28 3.99
CA LEU A 277 2.70 18.97 5.28
C LEU A 277 1.40 19.00 6.09
N PRO A 278 0.22 19.36 5.53
CA PRO A 278 -1.04 19.29 6.26
C PRO A 278 -1.36 17.84 6.70
N PHE A 279 -1.07 16.87 5.83
CA PHE A 279 -1.21 15.45 6.14
C PHE A 279 -0.40 15.05 7.37
N TYR A 280 0.90 15.37 7.41
CA TYR A 280 1.77 15.01 8.53
C TYR A 280 1.41 15.73 9.83
N ILE A 281 0.97 17.00 9.76
CA ILE A 281 0.47 17.74 10.92
C ILE A 281 -0.76 17.03 11.50
N LEU A 282 -1.76 16.71 10.66
CA LEU A 282 -2.97 16.00 11.10
C LEU A 282 -2.64 14.62 11.66
N LEU A 283 -1.75 13.88 11.00
CA LEU A 283 -1.33 12.55 11.42
C LEU A 283 -0.67 12.59 12.80
N ALA A 284 0.20 13.58 13.06
CA ALA A 284 0.83 13.78 14.36
C ALA A 284 -0.19 14.12 15.46
N LEU A 285 -1.19 14.95 15.15
CA LEU A 285 -2.27 15.28 16.08
C LEU A 285 -3.14 14.07 16.42
N GLU A 286 -3.45 13.22 15.44
CA GLU A 286 -4.19 11.97 15.63
C GLU A 286 -3.43 11.00 16.55
N PHE A 287 -2.12 10.83 16.35
CA PHE A 287 -1.31 9.99 17.23
C PHE A 287 -1.25 10.52 18.68
N ARG A 288 -1.10 11.84 18.86
CA ARG A 288 -1.12 12.46 20.20
C ARG A 288 -2.47 12.25 20.90
N LYS A 289 -3.57 12.40 20.17
CA LYS A 289 -4.92 12.21 20.73
C LYS A 289 -5.17 10.77 21.15
N ASN A 290 -4.75 9.79 20.34
CA ASN A 290 -4.91 8.37 20.66
C ASN A 290 -4.06 7.92 21.87
N GLN A 291 -2.92 8.57 22.12
CA GLN A 291 -2.11 8.32 23.32
C GLN A 291 -2.75 8.88 24.60
N ASN A 292 -3.54 9.95 24.48
CA ASN A 292 -4.15 10.66 25.61
C ASN A 292 -5.57 10.15 25.98
N GLN A 293 -6.11 9.18 25.25
CA GLN A 293 -7.40 8.56 25.60
C GLN A 293 -7.16 7.36 26.55
N PRO A 294 -7.70 7.38 27.78
CA PRO A 294 -7.62 6.23 28.67
C PRO A 294 -8.35 5.03 28.07
N ALA A 295 -7.78 3.84 28.23
CA ALA A 295 -8.20 2.58 27.60
C ALA A 295 -9.69 2.22 27.82
N GLU A 296 -10.35 2.80 28.82
CA GLU A 296 -11.77 2.56 29.15
C GLU A 296 -12.76 3.22 28.18
N GLN A 297 -12.39 4.27 27.43
CA GLN A 297 -13.33 4.96 26.51
C GLN A 297 -13.41 4.33 25.11
N ILE A 298 -12.52 3.39 24.78
CA ILE A 298 -12.49 2.74 23.46
C ILE A 298 -13.58 1.65 23.37
N ALA A 299 -13.94 1.04 24.50
CA ALA A 299 -14.96 -0.03 24.57
C ALA A 299 -16.41 0.48 24.49
N SER A 300 -16.67 1.79 24.66
CA SER A 300 -18.02 2.37 24.62
C SER A 300 -18.39 2.99 23.27
N LYS A 301 -17.48 2.92 22.27
CA LYS A 301 -17.69 3.45 20.91
C LYS A 301 -17.50 2.43 19.78
N THR A 302 -17.28 1.17 20.12
CA THR A 302 -17.42 0.01 19.22
C THR A 302 -18.78 -0.61 19.40
#